data_AF-A0A7C3G6C6-F1
#
_entry.id   AF-A0A7C3G6C6-F1
#
_cell.length_a   1.000
_cell.length_b   1.000
_cell.length_c   1.000
_cell.angle_alpha   90.00
_cell.angle_beta   90.00
_cell.angle_gamma   90.00
#
_symmetry.space_group_name_H-M   'P 1'
#
loop_
_entity.id
_entity.type
_entity.pdbx_description
1 polymer ?
#
loop_
_entity_poly.entity_id
_entity_poly.type
_entity_poly.pdbx_seq_one_letter_code
_entity_poly.pdbx_strand_id
1 'polypeptide(L)' 'MIIKKFKPFKGQHCETTATGSLLLQIGIELSEPMLFGIGEGLGYIFWNMKMMDFPFIG' A
#
# COMPACT_ATOMS: atom_id res chain seq x y z
N MET A 1 -2.29 -11.73 11.40
CA MET A 1 -3.68 -11.46 10.99
C MET A 1 -3.84 -11.89 9.54
N ILE A 2 -4.88 -12.65 9.17
CA ILE A 2 -5.13 -13.08 7.79
C ILE A 2 -6.38 -12.34 7.28
N ILE A 3 -6.23 -11.59 6.18
CA ILE A 3 -7.36 -10.87 5.55
C ILE A 3 -8.06 -11.83 4.57
N LYS A 4 -9.34 -12.14 4.83
CA LYS A 4 -10.15 -12.99 3.94
C LYS A 4 -10.63 -12.18 2.73
N LYS A 5 -10.65 -12.79 1.54
CA LYS A 5 -11.11 -12.17 0.28
C LYS A 5 -10.34 -10.90 -0.12
N PHE A 6 -9.05 -10.86 0.13
CA PHE A 6 -8.19 -9.77 -0.34
C PHE A 6 -8.16 -9.72 -1.88
N LYS A 7 -8.53 -8.57 -2.46
CA LYS A 7 -8.49 -8.31 -3.90
C LYS A 7 -7.26 -7.42 -4.17
N PRO A 8 -6.14 -7.99 -4.66
CA PRO A 8 -4.96 -7.18 -4.96
C PRO A 8 -5.22 -6.29 -6.18
N PHE A 9 -4.74 -5.05 -6.11
CA PHE A 9 -4.51 -4.23 -7.31
C PHE A 9 -3.23 -4.74 -8.00
N LYS A 10 -3.21 -4.79 -9.33
CA LYS A 10 -2.02 -5.21 -10.10
C LYS A 10 -1.51 -4.02 -10.90
N GLY A 11 -0.58 -3.27 -10.31
CA GLY A 11 0.12 -2.16 -10.97
C GLY A 11 1.49 -2.58 -11.49
N GLN A 12 2.09 -1.71 -12.29
CA GLN A 12 3.49 -1.75 -12.71
C GLN A 12 4.45 -1.31 -11.59
N HIS A 13 3.99 -0.43 -10.69
CA HIS A 13 4.82 0.13 -9.61
C HIS A 13 4.45 -0.46 -8.25
N CYS A 14 5.43 -0.53 -7.33
CA CYS A 14 5.20 -1.06 -5.99
C CYS A 14 4.25 -0.14 -5.20
N GLU A 15 4.43 1.16 -5.37
CA GLU A 15 3.69 2.26 -4.74
C GLU A 15 2.21 2.23 -5.15
N THR A 16 1.94 2.10 -6.45
CA THR A 16 0.58 2.01 -6.99
C THR A 16 -0.10 0.70 -6.61
N THR A 17 0.65 -0.40 -6.58
CA THR A 17 0.16 -1.72 -6.14
C THR A 17 -0.26 -1.71 -4.68
N ALA A 18 0.58 -1.17 -3.80
CA ALA A 18 0.29 -1.06 -2.37
C ALA A 18 -0.92 -0.15 -2.11
N THR A 19 -0.88 1.08 -2.63
CA THR A 19 -1.94 2.08 -2.44
C THR A 19 -3.26 1.63 -3.06
N GLY A 20 -3.23 1.12 -4.29
CA GLY A 20 -4.40 0.59 -4.98
C GLY A 20 -5.05 -0.57 -4.23
N SER A 21 -4.25 -1.50 -3.67
CA SER A 21 -4.78 -2.63 -2.90
C SER A 21 -5.46 -2.19 -1.60
N LEU A 22 -4.94 -1.14 -0.94
CA LEU A 22 -5.56 -0.56 0.27
C LEU A 22 -6.86 0.16 -0.06
N LEU A 23 -6.87 0.99 -1.11
CA LEU A 23 -8.06 1.71 -1.55
C LEU A 23 -9.17 0.76 -2.01
N LEU A 24 -8.81 -0.32 -2.71
CA LEU A 24 -9.75 -1.36 -3.10
C LEU A 24 -10.43 -2.04 -1.89
N GLN A 25 -9.75 -2.17 -0.75
CA GLN A 25 -10.35 -2.74 0.47
C GLN A 25 -11.48 -1.86 1.03
N ILE A 26 -11.43 -0.55 0.81
CA ILE A 26 -12.48 0.40 1.22
C ILE A 26 -13.45 0.76 0.10
N GLY A 27 -13.39 0.04 -1.04
CA GLY A 27 -14.30 0.23 -2.17
C GLY A 27 -13.97 1.42 -3.08
N ILE A 28 -12.76 1.97 -2.97
CA ILE A 28 -12.28 3.05 -3.84
C ILE A 28 -11.48 2.42 -4.98
N GLU A 29 -11.94 2.65 -6.22
CA GLU A 29 -11.26 2.19 -7.43
C GLU A 29 -10.72 3.39 -8.21
N LEU A 30 -9.40 3.46 -8.38
CA LEU A 30 -8.71 4.50 -9.17
C LEU A 30 -7.86 3.84 -10.25
N SER A 31 -7.63 4.55 -11.35
CA SER A 31 -6.72 4.09 -12.41
C SER A 31 -5.26 4.17 -11.94
N GLU A 32 -4.39 3.31 -12.48
CA GLU A 32 -2.97 3.34 -12.11
C GLU A 32 -2.30 4.71 -12.36
N PRO A 33 -2.54 5.42 -13.48
CA PRO A 33 -1.98 6.75 -13.68
C PRO A 33 -2.42 7.76 -12.60
N MET A 34 -3.65 7.65 -12.10
CA MET A 34 -4.15 8.52 -11.03
C MET A 34 -3.49 8.19 -9.69
N LEU A 35 -3.33 6.90 -9.38
CA LEU A 35 -2.59 6.45 -8.20
C LEU A 35 -1.13 6.92 -8.25
N PHE A 36 -0.51 6.86 -9.42
CA PHE A 36 0.86 7.30 -9.61
C PHE A 36 0.99 8.81 -9.41
N GLY A 37 0.10 9.61 -9.99
CA GLY A 37 0.13 11.07 -9.84
C GLY A 37 -0.22 11.54 -8.42
N ILE A 38 -1.27 11.02 -7.80
CA ILE A 38 -1.68 11.41 -6.43
C ILE A 38 -0.70 10.84 -5.39
N GLY A 39 -0.14 9.65 -5.66
CA GLY A 39 0.85 9.01 -4.82
C GLY A 39 2.26 9.55 -5.00
N GLU A 40 2.50 10.43 -5.98
CA GLU A 40 3.82 11.02 -6.22
C GLU A 40 4.25 11.81 -4.97
N GLY A 41 5.25 11.29 -4.25
CA GLY A 41 5.75 11.88 -3.00
C GLY A 41 5.19 11.28 -1.71
N LEU A 42 4.23 10.34 -1.78
CA LEU A 42 3.82 9.57 -0.61
C LEU A 42 4.83 8.44 -0.36
N GLY A 43 5.54 8.52 0.76
CA GLY A 43 6.39 7.43 1.26
C GLY A 43 5.66 6.66 2.36
N TYR A 44 5.79 5.34 2.36
CA TYR A 44 5.41 4.49 3.49
C TYR A 44 6.55 3.54 3.83
N ILE A 45 6.94 3.50 5.10
CA ILE A 45 7.99 2.65 5.63
C ILE A 45 7.40 1.82 6.77
N PHE A 46 7.43 0.50 6.60
CA PHE A 46 7.28 -0.45 7.70
C PHE A 46 8.61 -1.13 7.95
N TRP A 47 9.22 -0.85 9.10
CA TRP A 47 10.50 -1.44 9.48
C TRP A 47 10.40 -2.17 10.81
N ASN A 48 10.58 -3.49 10.76
CA ASN A 48 10.56 -4.37 11.92
C ASN A 48 11.86 -5.20 12.01
N MET A 49 12.72 -4.93 12.99
CA MET A 49 13.96 -5.68 13.23
C MET A 49 13.97 -6.35 14.61
N LYS A 50 14.73 -7.45 14.74
CA LYS A 50 14.86 -8.22 16.00
C LYS A 50 15.31 -7.40 17.21
N MET A 51 16.04 -6.30 17.01
CA MET A 51 16.58 -5.44 18.08
C MET A 51 15.72 -4.20 18.35
N MET A 52 14.55 -4.08 17.70
CA MET A 52 13.63 -2.97 17.94
C MET A 52 12.53 -3.43 18.90
N ASP A 53 12.26 -2.65 19.95
CA ASP A 53 11.18 -2.94 20.92
C ASP A 53 9.79 -2.87 20.26
N PHE A 54 9.64 -2.04 19.22
CA PHE A 54 8.45 -1.89 18.40
C PHE A 54 8.82 -1.55 16.95
N PRO A 55 8.00 -1.92 15.96
CA PRO A 55 8.25 -1.59 14.57
C PRO A 55 8.13 -0.07 14.32
N PHE A 56 8.97 0.46 13.45
CA PHE A 56 8.84 1.83 12.93
C PHE A 56 7.81 1.86 11.80
N ILE A 57 6.91 2.83 11.87
CA ILE A 57 5.86 3.09 10.88
C ILE A 57 5.96 4.58 10.53
N GLY A 58 6.16 4.89 9.26
CA GLY A 58 6.28 6.26 8.74
C GLY A 58 5.80 6.37 7.31
#